data_AF-A0A6N9VD66-F1
#
_entry.id   AF-A0A6N9VD66-F1
#
_cell.length_a   1.000
_cell.length_b   1.000
_cell.length_c   1.000
_cell.angle_alpha   90.00
_cell.angle_beta   90.00
_cell.angle_gamma   90.00
#
_symmetry.space_group_name_H-M   'P 1'
#
loop_
_entity.id
_entity.type
_entity.pdbx_description
1 polymer ?
#
loop_
_entity_poly.entity_id
_entity_poly.type
_entity_poly.pdbx_seq_one_letter_code
_entity_poly.pdbx_strand_id
1 'polypeptide(L)' 'ATERNAAEALLRWGVDGAVVIPVQEGAEHWQRLRDSGVPIVLVNRGLEGFACDFVGVDHERGAYEAAGHLLDSGASS' A
#
# COMPACT_ATOMS: atom_id res chain seq x y z
N ALA A 1 -5.65 -12.71 -5.09
CA ALA A 1 -5.07 -13.66 -6.08
C ALA A 1 -3.97 -12.97 -6.89
N THR A 2 -4.23 -11.78 -7.45
CA THR A 2 -3.24 -11.01 -8.23
C THR A 2 -1.99 -10.64 -7.43
N GLU A 3 -2.12 -10.14 -6.20
CA GLU A 3 -0.95 -9.74 -5.41
C GLU A 3 -0.08 -10.93 -4.97
N ARG A 4 -0.70 -12.05 -4.62
CA ARG A 4 0.01 -13.28 -4.32
C ARG A 4 0.87 -13.73 -5.51
N ASN A 5 0.28 -13.75 -6.71
CA ASN A 5 1.01 -14.10 -7.92
C ASN A 5 2.16 -13.13 -8.22
N ALA A 6 1.99 -11.83 -7.92
CA ALA A 6 3.03 -10.82 -8.06
C ALA A 6 4.18 -11.07 -7.07
N ALA A 7 3.88 -11.27 -5.78
CA ALA A 7 4.89 -11.59 -4.77
C ALA A 7 5.67 -12.87 -5.11
N GLU A 8 4.97 -13.90 -5.60
CA GLU A 8 5.61 -15.14 -6.07
C GLU A 8 6.48 -14.92 -7.31
N ALA A 9 6.08 -14.04 -8.23
CA ALA A 9 6.92 -13.69 -9.38
C ALA A 9 8.20 -12.97 -8.96
N LEU A 10 8.10 -12.00 -8.04
CA LEU A 10 9.25 -11.28 -7.50
C LEU A 10 10.22 -12.24 -6.79
N LEU A 11 9.70 -13.18 -6.00
CA LEU A 11 10.48 -14.26 -5.40
C LEU A 11 11.22 -15.10 -6.45
N ARG A 12 10.51 -15.56 -7.50
CA ARG A 12 11.10 -16.37 -8.57
C ARG A 12 12.18 -15.62 -9.36
N TRP A 13 12.05 -14.31 -9.51
CA TRP A 13 13.01 -13.49 -10.22
C TRP A 13 14.23 -13.12 -9.38
N GLY A 14 14.19 -13.33 -8.06
CA GLY A 14 15.32 -13.00 -7.19
C GLY A 14 15.65 -11.52 -7.18
N VAL A 15 14.62 -10.66 -7.13
CA VAL A 15 14.78 -9.21 -7.15
C VAL A 15 15.51 -8.71 -5.89
N ASP A 16 16.27 -7.62 -6.01
CA ASP A 16 16.97 -6.99 -4.89
C ASP A 16 16.06 -6.17 -3.96
N GLY A 17 14.80 -5.94 -4.36
CA GLY A 17 13.83 -5.16 -3.60
C GLY A 17 12.47 -5.05 -4.30
N ALA A 18 11.45 -4.60 -3.56
CA ALA A 18 10.10 -4.41 -4.09
C ALA A 18 9.47 -3.09 -3.61
N VAL A 19 8.89 -2.34 -4.56
CA VAL A 19 7.99 -1.21 -4.29
C VAL A 19 6.57 -1.70 -4.52
N VAL A 20 5.75 -1.67 -3.47
CA VAL A 20 4.43 -2.31 -3.47
C VAL A 20 3.35 -1.27 -3.21
N ILE A 21 2.35 -1.24 -4.08
CA ILE A 21 1.12 -0.47 -3.88
C ILE A 21 0.01 -1.48 -3.57
N PRO A 22 -0.25 -1.79 -2.29
CA PRO A 22 -1.22 -2.81 -1.95
C PRO A 22 -2.65 -2.30 -2.15
N VAL A 23 -3.49 -3.16 -2.70
CA VAL A 23 -4.93 -2.92 -2.91
C VAL A 23 -5.79 -3.99 -2.23
N GLN A 24 -5.25 -5.18 -2.02
CA GLN A 24 -5.92 -6.27 -1.30
C GLN A 24 -5.58 -6.23 0.21
N GLU A 25 -6.46 -6.82 1.01
CA GLU A 25 -6.16 -7.06 2.43
C GLU A 25 -5.27 -8.29 2.60
N GLY A 26 -4.58 -8.34 3.74
CA GLY A 26 -3.69 -9.43 4.10
C GLY A 26 -2.25 -9.21 3.62
N ALA A 27 -1.31 -9.42 4.53
CA ALA A 27 0.11 -9.20 4.29
C ALA A 27 0.89 -10.50 4.05
N GLU A 28 0.24 -11.66 4.04
CA GLU A 28 0.89 -12.97 4.13
C GLU A 28 1.86 -13.25 2.96
N HIS A 29 1.49 -12.90 1.73
CA HIS A 29 2.37 -13.02 0.56
C HIS A 29 3.52 -12.00 0.56
N TRP A 30 3.29 -10.80 1.11
CA TRP A 30 4.33 -9.79 1.28
C TRP A 30 5.29 -10.15 2.41
N GLN A 31 4.81 -10.77 3.49
CA GLN A 31 5.63 -11.34 4.55
C GLN A 31 6.55 -12.43 4.00
N ARG A 32 6.04 -13.37 3.22
CA ARG A 32 6.88 -14.40 2.58
C ARG A 32 7.98 -13.82 1.69
N LEU A 33 7.68 -12.76 0.93
CA LEU A 33 8.69 -12.06 0.12
C LEU A 33 9.74 -11.38 1.01
N ARG A 34 9.32 -10.65 2.06
CA ARG A 34 10.24 -9.99 3.00
C ARG A 34 11.12 -10.99 3.76
N ASP A 35 10.54 -12.10 4.21
CA ASP A 35 11.24 -13.14 4.97
C ASP A 35 12.29 -13.88 4.11
N SER A 36 12.19 -13.80 2.78
CA SER A 36 13.24 -14.27 1.86
C SER A 36 14.45 -13.33 1.78
N GLY A 37 14.41 -12.19 2.46
CA GLY A 37 15.47 -11.19 2.48
C GLY A 37 15.28 -10.03 1.51
N VAL A 38 14.18 -10.00 0.74
CA VAL A 38 13.85 -8.91 -0.18
C VAL A 38 13.31 -7.71 0.60
N PRO A 39 14.00 -6.55 0.61
CA PRO A 39 13.48 -5.33 1.22
C PRO A 39 12.22 -4.85 0.50
N ILE A 40 11.23 -4.39 1.27
CA ILE A 40 9.95 -3.91 0.75
C ILE A 40 9.71 -2.49 1.24
N VAL A 41 9.18 -1.65 0.35
CA VAL A 41 8.59 -0.35 0.69
C VAL A 41 7.14 -0.33 0.20
N LEU A 42 6.21 -0.01 1.10
CA LEU A 42 4.81 0.20 0.78
C LEU A 42 4.57 1.64 0.29
N VAL A 43 3.70 1.79 -0.70
CA VAL A 43 3.34 3.09 -1.28
C VAL A 43 1.83 3.24 -1.30
N ASN A 44 1.36 4.46 -1.02
CA ASN A 44 -0.04 4.92 -1.08
C ASN A 44 -0.98 4.30 -0.05
N ARG A 45 -0.87 3.01 0.26
CA ARG A 45 -1.65 2.31 1.29
C ARG A 45 -0.74 1.43 2.16
N GLY A 46 -0.96 1.47 3.47
CA GLY A 46 -0.31 0.57 4.44
C GLY A 46 -1.05 -0.78 4.57
N LEU A 47 -0.37 -1.77 5.14
CA LEU A 47 -0.96 -3.06 5.49
C LEU A 47 -0.93 -3.26 7.01
N GLU A 48 -2.08 -3.57 7.59
CA GLU A 48 -2.19 -3.81 9.02
C GLU A 48 -1.33 -5.02 9.44
N GLY A 49 -0.61 -4.90 10.56
CA GLY A 49 0.28 -5.94 11.06
C GLY A 49 1.56 -6.16 10.25
N PHE A 50 1.84 -5.32 9.24
CA PHE A 50 3.03 -5.42 8.40
C PHE A 50 3.98 -4.24 8.62
N ALA A 51 4.94 -4.40 9.54
CA ALA A 51 5.99 -3.41 9.77
C ALA A 51 6.90 -3.28 8.53
N CYS A 52 6.78 -2.17 7.81
CA CYS A 52 7.47 -1.91 6.56
C CYS A 52 7.59 -0.40 6.38
N ASP A 53 8.66 0.05 5.71
CA ASP A 53 8.78 1.44 5.30
C ASP A 53 7.58 1.81 4.41
N PHE A 54 6.98 2.98 4.68
CA PHE A 54 5.77 3.42 4.01
C PHE A 54 5.92 4.84 3.49
N VAL A 55 5.57 5.04 2.22
CA VAL A 55 5.51 6.35 1.58
C VAL A 55 4.08 6.62 1.15
N GLY A 56 3.47 7.64 1.74
CA GLY A 56 2.10 8.04 1.45
C GLY A 56 1.84 9.50 1.77
N VAL A 57 0.58 9.87 1.63
CA VAL A 57 0.05 11.18 2.03
C VAL A 57 -0.94 10.98 3.17
N ASP A 58 -1.27 12.08 3.85
CA ASP A 58 -2.36 12.12 4.81
C ASP A 58 -3.70 12.12 4.06
N HIS A 59 -4.20 10.93 3.78
CA HIS A 59 -5.46 10.74 3.06
C HIS A 59 -6.67 11.25 3.85
N GLU A 60 -6.63 11.19 5.19
CA GLU A 60 -7.71 11.69 6.03
C GLU A 60 -7.81 13.19 5.91
N ARG A 61 -6.68 13.89 6.11
CA ARG A 61 -6.63 15.35 5.94
C ARG A 61 -6.96 15.77 4.51
N GLY A 62 -6.42 15.07 3.50
CA GLY A 62 -6.72 15.37 2.10
C GLY A 62 -8.20 15.22 1.76
N ALA A 63 -8.84 14.16 2.25
CA ALA A 63 -10.28 13.94 2.07
C ALA A 63 -11.11 15.00 2.81
N TYR A 64 -10.70 15.37 4.02
CA TYR A 64 -11.35 16.42 4.81
C TYR A 64 -11.28 17.78 4.09
N GLU A 65 -10.10 18.19 3.63
CA GLU A 65 -9.90 19.45 2.89
C GLU A 65 -10.71 19.47 1.60
N ALA A 66 -10.76 18.35 0.86
CA ALA A 66 -11.55 18.23 -0.36
C ALA A 66 -13.06 18.32 -0.10
N ALA A 67 -13.56 17.61 0.91
CA ALA A 67 -14.97 17.66 1.29
C ALA A 67 -15.37 19.06 1.80
N GLY A 68 -14.52 19.68 2.62
CA GLY A 68 -14.71 21.05 3.09
C GLY A 68 -14.83 22.05 1.94
N HIS A 69 -13.95 21.96 0.95
CA HIS A 69 -14.01 22.83 -0.24
C HIS A 69 -15.33 22.70 -1.01
N LEU A 70 -15.87 21.49 -1.13
CA LEU A 70 -17.16 21.25 -1.80
C LEU A 70 -18.32 21.88 -1.01
N LEU A 71 -18.34 21.71 0.32
CA LEU A 71 -19.35 22.31 1.19
C LEU A 71 -19.30 23.84 1.14
N ASP A 72 -18.11 24.43 1.19
CA ASP A 72 -17.90 25.88 1.07
C ASP A 72 -18.36 26.41 -0.31
N SER A 73 -18.32 25.54 -1.33
CA SER A 73 -18.80 25.83 -2.69
C SER A 73 -20.30 25.56 -2.88
N GLY A 74 -21.03 25.19 -1.82
CA GLY A 74 -22.48 25.01 -1.82
C GLY A 74 -22.96 23.60 -2.16
N ALA A 75 -22.08 22.59 -2.14
CA ALA A 75 -22.51 21.20 -2.26
C ALA A 75 -23.37 20.79 -1.06
N SER A 76 -24.46 20.08 -1.32
CA SER A 76 -25.37 19.50 -0.32
C SER A 76 -25.69 18.05 -0.69
N SER A 77 -26.04 17.22 0.31
CA SER A 77 -26.43 15.81 0.12
C SER A 77 -27.72 15.63 -0.65
#